data_AF-A6ZUS8-F1
#
_entry.id   AF-A6ZUS8-F1
#
_cell.length_a   1.000
_cell.length_b   1.000
_cell.length_c   1.000
_cell.angle_alpha   90.00
_cell.angle_beta   90.00
_cell.angle_gamma   90.00
#
_symmetry.space_group_name_H-M   'P 1'
#
loop_
_entity.id
_entity.type
_entity.pdbx_description
1 polymer ?
#
loop_
_entity_poly.entity_id
_entity_poly.type
_entity_poly.pdbx_seq_one_letter_code
_entity_poly.pdbx_strand_id
1 'polypeptide(L)'
;MAKLQRKRSKALGSSLEMSQIMDAGTNKIKRRIRDLERLLKKKKDILPSTVIIEKERNLQALRLELQNNELKNKIKANAKKYHMVRFFEKKKALRKYNRLLKKIKESGADDKDLQQKLRATKIELCYVINFPKTEKYIALYPNDTPSTDPKGVELTNLRREQFLKLVAERMDANTLNVSFEEILKGKKLDEDSIGLTLSPDKDHEDGSQVSPTQDRKELDQVVGEDEKDDFFE
;
A
#
# COMPACT_ATOMS: atom_id res chain seq x y z
N MET A 1 -14.46 31.07 46.51
CA MET A 1 -14.00 31.60 45.19
C MET A 1 -13.05 30.59 44.54
N ALA A 2 -13.50 29.83 43.53
CA ALA A 2 -12.65 28.89 42.79
C ALA A 2 -12.32 29.48 41.41
N LYS A 3 -11.06 29.92 41.21
CA LYS A 3 -10.58 30.41 39.91
C LYS A 3 -10.33 29.22 38.97
N LEU A 4 -11.18 29.06 37.95
CA LEU A 4 -10.91 28.22 36.78
C LEU A 4 -9.62 28.72 36.08
N GLN A 5 -8.54 27.97 36.18
CA GLN A 5 -7.36 28.15 35.34
C GLN A 5 -7.70 27.76 33.89
N ARG A 6 -8.13 28.73 33.08
CA ARG A 6 -8.13 28.58 31.62
C ARG A 6 -6.69 28.49 31.13
N LYS A 7 -6.19 27.27 30.92
CA LYS A 7 -4.95 27.00 30.17
C LYS A 7 -5.08 27.65 28.79
N ARG A 8 -4.50 28.84 28.63
CA ARG A 8 -4.22 29.43 27.31
C ARG A 8 -3.12 28.59 26.66
N SER A 9 -3.49 27.59 25.87
CA SER A 9 -2.57 27.00 24.91
C SER A 9 -2.17 28.11 23.94
N LYS A 10 -0.93 28.57 24.05
CA LYS A 10 -0.31 29.53 23.12
C LYS A 10 -0.54 29.02 21.70
N ALA A 11 -1.10 29.85 20.84
CA ALA A 11 -1.24 29.57 19.42
C ALA A 11 0.16 29.34 18.86
N LEU A 12 0.51 28.08 18.62
CA LEU A 12 1.69 27.74 17.83
C LEU A 12 1.43 28.29 16.42
N GLY A 13 2.45 28.81 15.75
CA GLY A 13 2.28 29.32 14.39
C GLY A 13 1.62 28.26 13.51
N SER A 14 0.75 28.68 12.58
CA SER A 14 -0.04 27.77 11.73
C SER A 14 0.80 26.69 11.04
N SER A 15 2.02 27.02 10.63
CA SER A 15 2.98 26.10 10.02
C SER A 15 3.48 25.02 11.01
N LEU A 16 3.83 25.41 12.24
CA LEU A 16 4.27 24.47 13.27
C LEU A 16 3.12 23.58 13.73
N GLU A 17 1.90 24.13 13.81
CA GLU A 17 0.71 23.32 14.05
C GLU A 17 0.51 22.28 12.94
N MET A 18 0.72 22.64 11.67
CA MET A 18 0.61 21.66 10.58
C MET A 18 1.65 20.56 10.68
N SER A 19 2.93 20.88 10.87
CA SER A 19 3.98 19.85 11.05
C SER A 19 3.65 18.89 12.20
N GLN A 20 3.23 19.40 13.36
CA GLN A 20 2.83 18.57 14.49
C GLN A 20 1.59 17.72 14.21
N ILE A 21 0.69 18.17 13.34
CA ILE A 21 -0.50 17.42 12.94
C ILE A 21 -0.14 16.32 11.94
N MET A 22 0.81 16.57 11.04
CA MET A 22 1.28 15.56 10.06
C MET A 22 2.01 14.41 10.78
N ASP A 23 2.87 14.72 11.75
CA ASP A 23 3.55 13.70 12.57
C ASP A 23 2.64 13.05 13.62
N ALA A 24 1.44 13.60 13.82
CA ALA A 24 0.49 13.09 14.77
C ALA A 24 -0.32 11.92 14.20
N GLY A 25 -0.75 11.01 15.09
CA GLY A 25 -1.55 9.84 14.69
C GLY A 25 -2.84 10.19 13.93
N THR A 26 -3.32 9.23 13.13
CA THR A 26 -4.48 9.30 12.22
C THR A 26 -5.69 10.08 12.76
N ASN A 27 -6.04 9.90 14.04
CA ASN A 27 -7.19 10.56 14.66
C ASN A 27 -7.06 12.09 14.72
N LYS A 28 -5.84 12.63 14.89
CA LYS A 28 -5.57 14.08 14.91
C LYS A 28 -5.69 14.65 13.49
N ILE A 29 -5.15 13.96 12.50
CA ILE A 29 -5.29 14.31 11.07
C ILE A 29 -6.78 14.34 10.68
N LYS A 30 -7.54 13.27 10.99
CA LYS A 30 -9.00 13.21 10.74
C LYS A 30 -9.78 14.33 11.43
N ARG A 31 -9.39 14.72 12.65
CA ARG A 31 -10.00 15.87 13.34
C ARG A 31 -9.74 17.16 12.57
N ARG A 32 -8.49 17.41 12.17
CA ARG A 32 -8.10 18.62 11.44
C ARG A 32 -8.79 18.73 10.08
N ILE A 33 -8.88 17.63 9.33
CA ILE A 33 -9.62 17.59 8.06
C ILE A 33 -11.07 18.03 8.27
N ARG A 34 -11.77 17.44 9.24
CA ARG A 34 -13.17 17.81 9.55
C ARG A 34 -13.31 19.28 9.95
N ASP A 35 -12.38 19.81 10.74
CA ASP A 35 -12.39 21.21 11.17
C ASP A 35 -12.18 22.17 9.98
N LEU A 36 -11.28 21.83 9.05
CA LEU A 36 -11.03 22.61 7.83
C LEU A 36 -12.20 22.52 6.83
N GLU A 37 -12.76 21.33 6.62
CA GLU A 37 -13.96 21.14 5.79
C GLU A 37 -15.14 21.94 6.33
N ARG A 38 -15.35 21.90 7.64
CA ARG A 38 -16.41 22.68 8.30
C ARG A 38 -16.16 24.18 8.19
N LEU A 39 -14.91 24.63 8.30
CA LEU A 39 -14.54 26.04 8.13
C LEU A 39 -14.83 26.53 6.71
N LEU A 40 -14.37 25.78 5.71
CA LEU A 40 -14.59 26.07 4.29
C LEU A 40 -16.07 26.06 3.94
N LYS A 41 -16.87 25.13 4.47
CA LYS A 41 -18.31 25.08 4.24
C LYS A 41 -19.06 26.26 4.86
N LYS A 42 -18.65 26.75 6.04
CA LYS A 42 -19.39 27.78 6.79
C LYS A 42 -18.97 29.21 6.49
N LYS A 43 -17.71 29.43 6.12
CA LYS A 43 -17.12 30.78 6.03
C LYS A 43 -16.58 31.09 4.63
N LYS A 44 -16.97 30.34 3.60
CA LYS A 44 -16.50 30.56 2.23
C LYS A 44 -16.77 32.00 1.77
N ASP A 45 -17.93 32.54 2.11
CA ASP A 45 -18.36 33.86 1.64
C ASP A 45 -17.76 35.02 2.47
N ILE A 46 -17.18 34.71 3.64
CA ILE A 46 -16.66 35.71 4.58
C ILE A 46 -15.13 35.81 4.49
N LEU A 47 -14.45 34.72 4.12
CA LEU A 47 -13.00 34.66 4.12
C LEU A 47 -12.40 35.25 2.83
N PRO A 48 -11.25 35.94 2.90
CA PRO A 48 -10.52 36.36 1.71
C PRO A 48 -10.14 35.17 0.83
N SER A 49 -10.17 35.35 -0.49
CA SER A 49 -9.84 34.32 -1.49
C SER A 49 -8.47 33.67 -1.24
N THR A 50 -7.45 34.44 -0.88
CA THR A 50 -6.10 33.93 -0.54
C THR A 50 -6.15 32.92 0.61
N VAL A 51 -6.92 33.20 1.67
CA VAL A 51 -7.03 32.31 2.83
C VAL A 51 -7.77 31.02 2.46
N ILE A 52 -8.80 31.11 1.61
CA ILE A 52 -9.54 29.94 1.13
C ILE A 52 -8.61 28.99 0.39
N ILE A 53 -7.85 29.50 -0.57
CA ILE A 53 -6.88 28.72 -1.36
C ILE A 53 -5.85 28.03 -0.44
N GLU A 54 -5.32 28.74 0.56
CA GLU A 54 -4.40 28.14 1.54
C GLU A 54 -5.06 27.02 2.34
N LYS A 55 -6.32 27.19 2.79
CA LYS A 55 -7.03 26.13 3.54
C LYS A 55 -7.34 24.92 2.66
N GLU A 56 -7.67 25.13 1.39
CA GLU A 56 -7.89 24.05 0.42
C GLU A 56 -6.61 23.27 0.16
N ARG A 57 -5.47 23.96 -0.05
CA ARG A 57 -4.14 23.31 -0.17
C ARG A 57 -3.79 22.49 1.07
N ASN A 58 -4.00 23.06 2.26
CA ASN A 58 -3.77 22.37 3.53
C ASN A 58 -4.66 21.13 3.68
N LEU A 59 -5.93 21.24 3.28
CA LEU A 59 -6.88 20.13 3.32
C LEU A 59 -6.44 19.00 2.37
N GLN A 60 -5.99 19.33 1.16
CA GLN A 60 -5.45 18.35 0.22
C GLN A 60 -4.20 17.65 0.80
N ALA A 61 -3.26 18.41 1.37
CA ALA A 61 -2.07 17.85 2.01
C ALA A 61 -2.41 16.90 3.16
N LEU A 62 -3.36 17.28 4.02
CA LEU A 62 -3.82 16.43 5.11
C LEU A 62 -4.55 15.16 4.63
N ARG A 63 -5.30 15.24 3.54
CA ARG A 63 -5.94 14.06 2.93
C ARG A 63 -4.92 13.07 2.39
N LEU A 64 -3.87 13.55 1.72
CA LEU A 64 -2.76 12.71 1.26
C LEU A 64 -2.05 12.04 2.45
N GLU A 65 -1.74 12.81 3.49
CA GLU A 65 -1.09 12.28 4.68
C GLU A 65 -1.97 11.26 5.42
N LEU A 66 -3.29 11.48 5.44
CA LEU A 66 -4.23 10.51 5.98
C LEU A 66 -4.16 9.18 5.21
N GLN A 67 -4.14 9.22 3.88
CA GLN A 67 -4.02 8.02 3.05
C GLN A 67 -2.71 7.28 3.33
N ASN A 68 -1.58 8.00 3.41
CA ASN A 68 -0.27 7.42 3.75
C ASN A 68 -0.29 6.74 5.12
N ASN A 69 -0.88 7.38 6.13
CA ASN A 69 -1.00 6.81 7.46
C ASN A 69 -1.92 5.57 7.49
N GLU A 70 -3.02 5.58 6.74
CA GLU A 70 -3.90 4.43 6.61
C GLU A 70 -3.20 3.25 5.93
N LEU A 71 -2.39 3.51 4.89
CA LEU A 71 -1.53 2.50 4.26
C LEU A 71 -0.49 1.94 5.23
N LYS A 72 0.24 2.79 5.97
CA LYS A 72 1.21 2.36 7.00
C LYS A 72 0.54 1.50 8.07
N ASN A 73 -0.65 1.87 8.53
CA ASN A 73 -1.39 1.07 9.50
C ASN A 73 -1.84 -0.27 8.93
N LYS A 74 -2.28 -0.32 7.67
CA LYS A 74 -2.62 -1.55 6.96
C LYS A 74 -1.40 -2.48 6.83
N ILE A 75 -0.25 -1.93 6.46
CA ILE A 75 1.03 -2.64 6.38
C ILE A 75 1.40 -3.23 7.74
N LYS A 76 1.33 -2.45 8.83
CA LYS A 76 1.62 -2.92 10.19
C LYS A 76 0.67 -4.04 10.63
N ALA A 77 -0.63 -3.89 10.37
CA ALA A 77 -1.64 -4.90 10.70
C ALA A 77 -1.41 -6.21 9.94
N ASN A 78 -1.14 -6.13 8.63
CA ASN A 78 -0.83 -7.30 7.80
C ASN A 78 0.50 -7.94 8.18
N ALA A 79 1.52 -7.14 8.49
CA ALA A 79 2.81 -7.62 8.95
C ALA A 79 2.62 -8.47 10.21
N LYS A 80 1.89 -7.98 11.22
CA LYS A 80 1.57 -8.76 12.43
C LYS A 80 0.76 -10.03 12.11
N LYS A 81 -0.28 -9.92 11.28
CA LYS A 81 -1.19 -11.02 10.94
C LYS A 81 -0.50 -12.17 10.20
N TYR A 82 0.35 -11.85 9.22
CA TYR A 82 1.01 -12.85 8.36
C TYR A 82 2.47 -13.10 8.73
N HIS A 83 2.98 -12.52 9.83
CA HIS A 83 4.38 -12.66 10.25
C HIS A 83 4.81 -14.13 10.34
N MET A 84 4.06 -14.92 11.10
CA MET A 84 4.37 -16.34 11.31
C MET A 84 4.20 -17.17 10.04
N VAL A 85 3.13 -16.94 9.27
CA VAL A 85 2.89 -17.65 8.01
C VAL A 85 4.07 -17.42 7.06
N ARG A 86 4.44 -16.16 6.79
CA ARG A 86 5.57 -15.81 5.93
C ARG A 86 6.91 -16.32 6.48
N PHE A 87 7.09 -16.31 7.80
CA PHE A 87 8.29 -16.86 8.43
C PHE A 87 8.45 -18.36 8.15
N PHE A 88 7.38 -19.15 8.33
CA PHE A 88 7.40 -20.59 8.04
C PHE A 88 7.55 -20.87 6.54
N GLU A 89 6.89 -20.09 5.68
CA GLU A 89 7.04 -20.21 4.22
C GLU A 89 8.48 -19.91 3.78
N LYS A 90 9.10 -18.83 4.29
CA LYS A 90 10.52 -18.52 4.05
C LYS A 90 11.40 -19.69 4.47
N LYS A 91 11.18 -20.23 5.68
CA LYS A 91 11.95 -21.36 6.20
C LYS A 91 11.74 -22.61 5.32
N LYS A 92 10.53 -22.86 4.82
CA LYS A 92 10.21 -24.02 3.97
C LYS A 92 10.86 -23.90 2.59
N ALA A 93 10.76 -22.74 1.95
CA ALA A 93 11.41 -22.43 0.68
C ALA A 93 12.94 -22.54 0.79
N LEU A 94 13.54 -21.99 1.85
CA LEU A 94 14.99 -22.05 2.09
C LEU A 94 15.47 -23.50 2.33
N ARG A 95 14.72 -24.32 3.08
CA ARG A 95 15.03 -25.76 3.22
C ARG A 95 14.97 -26.49 1.88
N LYS A 96 13.93 -26.21 1.07
CA LYS A 96 13.75 -26.81 -0.26
C LYS A 96 14.91 -26.43 -1.19
N TYR A 97 15.29 -25.15 -1.20
CA TYR A 97 16.45 -24.61 -1.93
C TYR A 97 17.75 -25.30 -1.52
N ASN A 98 18.08 -25.36 -0.22
CA ASN A 98 19.31 -26.00 0.27
C ASN A 98 19.38 -27.50 -0.07
N ARG A 99 18.24 -28.20 0.01
CA ARG A 99 18.15 -29.62 -0.37
C ARG A 99 18.41 -29.83 -1.86
N LEU A 100 17.83 -28.98 -2.72
CA LEU A 100 18.07 -29.05 -4.17
C LEU A 100 19.51 -28.69 -4.52
N LEU A 101 20.08 -27.67 -3.86
CA LEU A 101 21.48 -27.29 -4.04
C LEU A 101 22.43 -28.44 -3.68
N LYS A 102 22.16 -29.19 -2.60
CA LYS A 102 22.92 -30.39 -2.23
C LYS A 102 22.79 -31.49 -3.30
N LYS A 103 21.58 -31.78 -3.78
CA LYS A 103 21.35 -32.78 -4.84
C LYS A 103 22.06 -32.45 -6.15
N ILE A 104 22.08 -31.18 -6.57
CA ILE A 104 22.79 -30.74 -7.78
C ILE A 104 24.31 -30.93 -7.62
N LYS A 105 24.85 -30.71 -6.42
CA LYS A 105 26.27 -30.98 -6.13
C LYS A 105 26.61 -32.47 -6.17
N GLU A 106 25.69 -33.34 -5.77
CA GLU A 106 25.87 -34.80 -5.74
C GLU A 106 25.65 -35.47 -7.11
N SER A 107 24.63 -35.04 -7.86
CA SER A 107 24.21 -35.67 -9.13
C SER A 107 24.96 -35.16 -10.36
N GLY A 108 25.85 -34.18 -10.20
CA GLY A 108 26.42 -33.43 -11.32
C GLY A 108 25.46 -32.34 -11.84
N ALA A 109 26.03 -31.29 -12.42
CA ALA A 109 25.28 -30.09 -12.81
C ALA A 109 24.30 -30.28 -13.98
N ASP A 110 24.34 -31.42 -14.68
CA ASP A 110 23.65 -31.60 -15.97
C ASP A 110 22.16 -31.96 -15.87
N ASP A 111 21.64 -32.21 -14.66
CA ASP A 111 20.23 -32.48 -14.45
C ASP A 111 19.38 -31.21 -14.59
N LYS A 112 18.83 -31.02 -15.80
CA LYS A 112 17.94 -29.91 -16.16
C LYS A 112 16.72 -29.83 -15.24
N ASP A 113 16.17 -30.96 -14.78
CA ASP A 113 14.98 -30.97 -13.92
C ASP A 113 15.31 -30.43 -12.53
N LEU A 114 16.48 -30.78 -11.99
CA LEU A 114 16.96 -30.22 -10.73
C LEU A 114 17.23 -28.72 -10.84
N GLN A 115 17.81 -28.26 -11.94
CA GLN A 115 18.04 -26.83 -12.18
C GLN A 115 16.71 -26.04 -12.27
N GLN A 116 15.70 -26.57 -12.96
CA GLN A 116 14.38 -25.96 -13.04
C GLN A 116 13.71 -25.90 -11.66
N LYS A 117 13.77 -26.99 -10.89
CA LYS A 117 13.27 -27.02 -9.50
C LYS A 117 14.01 -26.00 -8.63
N LEU A 118 15.32 -25.84 -8.82
CA LEU A 118 16.11 -24.85 -8.09
C LEU A 118 15.63 -23.44 -8.44
N ARG A 119 15.47 -23.11 -9.73
CA ARG A 119 14.92 -21.82 -10.18
C ARG A 119 13.54 -21.56 -9.58
N ALA A 120 12.64 -22.55 -9.58
CA ALA A 120 11.32 -22.43 -8.96
C ALA A 120 11.44 -22.09 -7.46
N THR A 121 12.35 -22.74 -6.71
CA THR A 121 12.57 -22.39 -5.29
C THR A 121 13.15 -21.01 -5.07
N LYS A 122 13.97 -20.49 -6.00
CA LYS A 122 14.46 -19.11 -5.93
C LYS A 122 13.30 -18.12 -6.07
N ILE A 123 12.42 -18.36 -7.05
CA ILE A 123 11.20 -17.55 -7.27
C ILE A 123 10.28 -17.62 -6.03
N GLU A 124 10.04 -18.82 -5.48
CA GLU A 124 9.26 -19.01 -4.24
C GLU A 124 9.85 -18.20 -3.07
N LEU A 125 11.18 -18.18 -2.90
CA LEU A 125 11.83 -17.41 -1.84
C LEU A 125 11.69 -15.90 -2.05
N CYS A 126 11.93 -15.43 -3.28
CA CYS A 126 11.74 -14.03 -3.67
C CYS A 126 10.29 -13.59 -3.47
N TYR A 127 9.32 -14.45 -3.79
CA TYR A 127 7.89 -14.22 -3.58
C TYR A 127 7.60 -13.94 -2.10
N VAL A 128 8.03 -14.83 -1.19
CA VAL A 128 7.72 -14.69 0.25
C VAL A 128 8.24 -13.36 0.82
N ILE A 129 9.40 -12.89 0.36
CA ILE A 129 10.01 -11.64 0.83
C ILE A 129 9.39 -10.42 0.17
N ASN A 130 9.26 -10.42 -1.16
CA ASN A 130 8.86 -9.25 -1.94
C ASN A 130 7.34 -9.08 -2.10
N PHE A 131 6.53 -10.02 -1.59
CA PHE A 131 5.06 -9.94 -1.64
C PHE A 131 4.52 -8.64 -1.00
N PRO A 132 3.51 -7.99 -1.60
CA PRO A 132 2.89 -6.77 -1.08
C PRO A 132 2.47 -6.84 0.38
N LYS A 133 2.96 -5.93 1.20
CA LYS A 133 2.52 -5.80 2.60
C LYS A 133 1.12 -5.18 2.71
N THR A 134 0.65 -4.52 1.66
CA THR A 134 -0.69 -3.90 1.57
C THR A 134 -1.81 -4.90 1.31
N GLU A 135 -1.50 -6.11 0.85
CA GLU A 135 -2.47 -7.14 0.47
C GLU A 135 -2.47 -8.34 1.43
N LYS A 136 -3.53 -9.16 1.35
CA LYS A 136 -3.58 -10.45 2.04
C LYS A 136 -2.52 -11.38 1.44
N TYR A 137 -1.65 -11.91 2.29
CA TYR A 137 -0.66 -12.90 1.87
C TYR A 137 -1.33 -14.16 1.33
N ILE A 138 -0.86 -14.64 0.17
CA ILE A 138 -1.32 -15.90 -0.44
C ILE A 138 -0.26 -16.96 -0.18
N ALA A 139 -0.58 -17.92 0.69
CA ALA A 139 0.35 -18.98 1.06
C ALA A 139 0.74 -19.84 -0.16
N LEU A 140 2.03 -20.13 -0.32
CA LEU A 140 2.57 -21.07 -1.29
C LEU A 140 2.37 -22.53 -0.85
N TYR A 141 2.36 -22.76 0.46
CA TYR A 141 2.21 -24.08 1.05
C TYR A 141 1.06 -24.07 2.05
N PRO A 142 -0.21 -23.97 1.58
CA PRO A 142 -1.36 -24.05 2.48
C PRO A 142 -1.33 -25.38 3.25
N ASN A 143 -1.77 -25.36 4.50
CA ASN A 143 -2.06 -26.61 5.21
C ASN A 143 -3.26 -27.28 4.51
N ASP A 144 -3.31 -28.61 4.52
CA ASP A 144 -4.30 -29.43 3.79
C ASP A 144 -5.75 -29.31 4.32
N THR A 145 -6.12 -28.18 4.93
CA THR A 145 -7.49 -27.91 5.34
C THR A 145 -8.34 -27.71 4.09
N PRO A 146 -9.37 -28.56 3.84
CA PRO A 146 -10.24 -28.39 2.69
C PRO A 146 -10.98 -27.06 2.81
N SER A 147 -10.76 -26.16 1.87
CA SER A 147 -11.54 -24.93 1.74
C SER A 147 -12.94 -25.30 1.22
N THR A 148 -13.97 -24.74 1.83
CA THR A 148 -15.38 -25.06 1.54
C THR A 148 -15.79 -24.64 0.12
N ASP A 149 -15.17 -23.60 -0.44
CA ASP A 149 -15.55 -23.02 -1.74
C ASP A 149 -14.51 -23.32 -2.84
N PRO A 150 -14.79 -24.18 -3.82
CA PRO A 150 -13.83 -24.54 -4.88
C PRO A 150 -13.45 -23.33 -5.76
N LYS A 151 -14.42 -22.49 -6.12
CA LYS A 151 -14.20 -21.28 -6.93
C LYS A 151 -13.25 -20.28 -6.25
N GLY A 152 -13.32 -20.17 -4.92
CA GLY A 152 -12.45 -19.28 -4.15
C GLY A 152 -11.00 -19.75 -4.14
N VAL A 153 -10.78 -21.07 -4.12
CA VAL A 153 -9.45 -21.68 -4.21
C VAL A 153 -8.83 -21.43 -5.58
N GLU A 154 -9.60 -21.60 -6.66
CA GLU A 154 -9.15 -21.35 -8.03
C GLU A 154 -8.71 -19.90 -8.24
N LEU A 155 -9.52 -18.92 -7.81
CA LEU A 155 -9.17 -17.51 -7.92
C LEU A 155 -7.91 -17.17 -7.11
N THR A 156 -7.75 -17.77 -5.93
CA THR A 156 -6.56 -17.61 -5.09
C THR A 156 -5.31 -18.20 -5.76
N ASN A 157 -5.44 -19.36 -6.41
CA ASN A 157 -4.36 -20.01 -7.15
C ASN A 157 -3.95 -19.17 -8.37
N LEU A 158 -4.91 -18.67 -9.14
CA LEU A 158 -4.66 -17.79 -10.29
C LEU A 158 -3.87 -16.55 -9.87
N ARG A 159 -4.31 -15.89 -8.79
CA ARG A 159 -3.60 -14.71 -8.27
C ARG A 159 -2.20 -15.06 -7.76
N ARG A 160 -2.02 -16.23 -7.12
CA ARG A 160 -0.69 -16.73 -6.72
C ARG A 160 0.23 -16.87 -7.94
N GLU A 161 -0.27 -17.48 -9.01
CA GLU A 161 0.49 -17.67 -10.25
C GLU A 161 0.86 -16.34 -10.91
N GLN A 162 -0.05 -15.36 -10.93
CA GLN A 162 0.24 -14.01 -11.44
C GLN A 162 1.40 -13.36 -10.69
N PHE A 163 1.40 -13.42 -9.36
CA PHE A 163 2.51 -12.90 -8.57
C PHE A 163 3.81 -13.69 -8.78
N LEU A 164 3.73 -15.02 -8.92
CA LEU A 164 4.93 -15.83 -9.18
C LEU A 164 5.54 -15.50 -10.55
N LYS A 165 4.71 -15.28 -11.58
CA LYS A 165 5.15 -14.81 -12.91
C LYS A 165 5.81 -13.44 -12.81
N LEU A 166 5.16 -12.48 -12.15
CA LEU A 166 5.72 -11.14 -11.92
C LEU A 166 7.06 -11.19 -11.18
N VAL A 167 7.16 -12.01 -10.14
CA VAL A 167 8.42 -12.20 -9.40
C VAL A 167 9.48 -12.83 -10.28
N ALA A 168 9.14 -13.79 -11.14
CA ALA A 168 10.08 -14.42 -12.06
C ALA A 168 10.63 -13.39 -13.07
N GLU A 169 9.75 -12.59 -13.68
CA GLU A 169 10.14 -11.51 -14.61
C GLU A 169 11.05 -10.48 -13.95
N ARG A 170 10.67 -10.00 -12.75
CA ARG A 170 11.46 -9.02 -12.00
C ARG A 170 12.77 -9.60 -11.46
N MET A 171 12.81 -10.89 -11.14
CA MET A 171 14.02 -11.60 -10.72
C MET A 171 15.01 -11.68 -11.89
N ASP A 172 14.54 -12.02 -13.09
CA ASP A 172 15.37 -12.10 -14.29
C ASP A 172 15.86 -10.70 -14.71
N ALA A 173 15.03 -9.65 -14.53
CA ALA A 173 15.40 -8.25 -14.75
C ALA A 173 16.23 -7.61 -13.62
N ASN A 174 16.52 -8.34 -12.52
CA ASN A 174 17.18 -7.82 -11.32
C ASN A 174 16.55 -6.54 -10.73
N THR A 175 15.26 -6.30 -10.96
CA THR A 175 14.52 -5.10 -10.50
C THR A 175 13.68 -5.37 -9.24
N LEU A 176 13.98 -6.44 -8.50
CA LEU A 176 13.31 -6.73 -7.23
C LEU A 176 13.79 -5.76 -6.15
N ASN A 177 12.88 -5.30 -5.28
CA ASN A 177 13.24 -4.47 -4.11
C ASN A 177 14.30 -5.13 -3.22
N VAL A 178 14.21 -6.45 -3.02
CA VAL A 178 15.24 -7.26 -2.39
C VAL A 178 15.61 -8.40 -3.33
N SER A 179 16.86 -8.39 -3.80
CA SER A 179 17.34 -9.42 -4.73
C SER A 179 17.49 -10.77 -4.02
N PHE A 180 17.53 -11.86 -4.80
CA PHE A 180 17.71 -13.21 -4.23
C PHE A 180 18.98 -13.31 -3.37
N GLU A 181 20.08 -12.71 -3.82
CA GLU A 181 21.36 -12.71 -3.10
C GLU A 181 21.27 -11.97 -1.77
N GLU A 182 20.56 -10.86 -1.74
CA GLU A 182 20.32 -10.09 -0.52
C GLU A 182 19.44 -10.85 0.48
N ILE A 183 18.45 -11.60 -0.01
CA ILE A 183 17.63 -12.47 0.83
C ILE A 183 18.50 -13.55 1.51
N LEU A 184 19.47 -14.12 0.79
CA LEU A 184 20.41 -15.10 1.34
C LEU A 184 21.32 -14.48 2.41
N LYS A 185 21.73 -13.21 2.23
CA LYS A 185 22.46 -12.42 3.25
C LYS A 185 21.59 -12.04 4.46
N GLY A 186 20.28 -12.28 4.41
CA GLY A 186 19.35 -12.03 5.49
C GLY A 186 18.60 -10.70 5.42
N LYS A 187 18.78 -9.91 4.34
CA LYS A 187 18.00 -8.68 4.12
C LYS A 187 16.51 -8.99 3.94
N LYS A 188 15.67 -8.02 4.30
CA LYS A 188 14.20 -8.07 4.20
C LYS A 188 13.72 -6.73 3.63
N LEU A 189 12.50 -6.69 3.09
CA LEU A 189 11.85 -5.44 2.69
C LEU A 189 11.74 -4.48 3.87
N ASP A 190 12.13 -3.23 3.66
CA ASP A 190 11.96 -2.12 4.61
C ASP A 190 10.53 -2.00 5.12
N GLU A 191 10.35 -1.61 6.38
CA GLU A 191 9.04 -1.62 7.05
C GLU A 191 7.97 -0.83 6.29
N ASP A 192 8.36 0.30 5.71
CA ASP A 192 7.47 1.21 4.97
C ASP A 192 7.31 0.86 3.48
N SER A 193 8.12 -0.06 2.94
CA SER A 193 8.03 -0.46 1.53
C SER A 193 6.80 -1.35 1.27
N ILE A 194 6.07 -1.03 0.19
CA ILE A 194 4.86 -1.76 -0.20
C ILE A 194 5.20 -3.17 -0.70
N GLY A 195 6.27 -3.35 -1.49
CA GLY A 195 6.60 -4.58 -2.21
C GLY A 195 6.01 -4.63 -3.63
N LEU A 196 6.04 -5.79 -4.28
CA LEU A 196 5.69 -5.97 -5.70
C LEU A 196 4.18 -5.97 -5.96
N THR A 197 3.61 -4.88 -6.44
CA THR A 197 2.17 -4.83 -6.77
C THR A 197 1.87 -5.37 -8.18
N LEU A 198 0.71 -6.03 -8.37
CA LEU A 198 0.27 -6.53 -9.69
C LEU A 198 -0.20 -5.43 -10.65
N SER A 199 -0.39 -4.20 -10.18
CA SER A 199 -0.80 -3.09 -11.02
C SER A 199 0.41 -2.56 -11.81
N PRO A 200 0.40 -2.61 -13.15
CA PRO A 200 1.59 -2.37 -13.97
C PRO A 200 2.10 -0.92 -14.05
N ASP A 201 1.52 0.07 -13.34
CA ASP A 201 1.80 1.51 -13.60
C ASP A 201 1.98 2.41 -12.36
N LYS A 202 2.55 1.92 -11.25
CA LYS A 202 2.86 2.81 -10.09
C LYS A 202 4.28 2.70 -9.52
N ASP A 203 5.12 1.85 -10.08
CA ASP A 203 6.51 1.72 -9.65
C ASP A 203 7.38 2.79 -10.33
N HIS A 204 7.13 4.10 -10.11
CA HIS A 204 8.05 5.22 -10.35
C HIS A 204 7.48 6.62 -9.99
N GLU A 205 6.64 6.78 -8.96
CA GLU A 205 6.40 8.13 -8.40
C GLU A 205 6.38 8.14 -6.87
N ASP A 206 7.57 7.95 -6.29
CA ASP A 206 7.90 8.53 -5.00
C ASP A 206 8.31 10.00 -5.27
N GLY A 207 7.32 10.88 -5.44
CA GLY A 207 7.58 12.20 -6.02
C GLY A 207 6.37 13.11 -6.19
N SER A 208 5.64 13.39 -5.11
CA SER A 208 5.12 14.73 -4.80
C SER A 208 4.81 15.69 -5.99
N GLN A 209 3.88 15.40 -6.89
CA GLN A 209 3.28 16.41 -7.80
C GLN A 209 1.78 16.20 -7.99
N VAL A 210 0.98 16.63 -7.02
CA VAL A 210 -0.42 16.95 -7.26
C VAL A 210 -0.48 18.40 -7.73
N SER A 211 -0.39 18.60 -9.04
CA SER A 211 -0.72 19.87 -9.69
C SER A 211 -2.26 19.99 -9.81
N PRO A 212 -2.89 21.05 -9.25
CA PRO A 212 -4.31 21.30 -9.46
C PRO A 212 -4.48 21.82 -10.89
N THR A 213 -5.20 21.08 -11.71
CA THR A 213 -5.59 21.48 -13.07
C THR A 213 -6.46 22.73 -12.97
N GLN A 214 -5.90 23.87 -13.37
CA GLN A 214 -6.63 25.09 -13.67
C GLN A 214 -7.31 24.95 -15.03
N ASP A 215 -8.51 25.53 -15.13
CA ASP A 215 -9.11 26.04 -16.36
C ASP A 215 -9.42 25.05 -17.49
N ARG A 216 -10.66 24.53 -17.48
CA ARG A 216 -11.44 24.32 -18.70
C ARG A 216 -12.79 25.01 -18.57
N LYS A 217 -12.78 26.29 -18.95
CA LYS A 217 -13.96 26.98 -19.50
C LYS A 217 -14.22 26.44 -20.91
N GLU A 218 -15.50 26.43 -21.26
CA GLU A 218 -16.05 26.40 -22.62
C GLU A 218 -15.94 25.09 -23.41
N LEU A 219 -17.05 24.33 -23.42
CA LEU A 219 -17.57 23.77 -24.67
C LEU A 219 -19.10 23.55 -24.57
N ASP A 220 -19.80 24.31 -25.40
CA ASP A 220 -21.10 24.10 -26.06
C ASP A 220 -22.30 23.45 -25.36
N GLN A 221 -23.31 24.32 -25.19
CA GLN A 221 -24.69 24.23 -25.69
C GLN A 221 -25.17 22.93 -26.38
N VAL A 222 -26.44 22.64 -26.08
CA VAL A 222 -27.55 22.16 -26.94
C VAL A 222 -28.20 20.87 -26.40
N VAL A 223 -29.55 20.94 -26.32
CA VAL A 223 -30.57 19.93 -25.98
C VAL A 223 -30.78 19.72 -24.46
N GLY A 224 -31.88 20.10 -23.80
CA GLY A 224 -33.26 20.32 -24.25
C GLY A 224 -34.16 19.20 -23.74
N GLU A 225 -35.15 19.56 -22.90
CA GLU A 225 -36.34 18.78 -22.48
C GLU A 225 -36.08 17.68 -21.41
N ASP A 226 -36.42 17.96 -20.14
CA ASP A 226 -37.75 17.84 -19.52
C ASP A 226 -38.21 16.39 -19.43
N GLU A 227 -38.03 15.78 -18.25
CA GLU A 227 -38.98 14.79 -17.74
C GLU A 227 -38.94 14.80 -16.20
N LYS A 228 -40.01 15.35 -15.65
CA LYS A 228 -40.46 15.20 -14.28
C LYS A 228 -40.83 13.74 -14.07
N ASP A 229 -40.61 13.19 -12.88
CA ASP A 229 -41.78 12.78 -12.09
C ASP A 229 -41.42 12.36 -10.67
N ASP A 230 -42.27 12.86 -9.78
CA ASP A 230 -42.27 12.74 -8.35
C ASP A 230 -42.42 11.27 -7.91
N PHE A 231 -41.41 10.79 -7.20
CA PHE A 231 -41.43 9.51 -6.51
C PHE A 231 -41.49 9.81 -5.01
N PHE A 232 -42.70 9.70 -4.44
CA PHE A 232 -43.10 9.62 -3.02
C PHE A 232 -44.14 10.67 -2.58
N GLU A 233 -45.40 10.23 -2.57
CA GLU A 233 -46.41 10.56 -1.56
C GLU A 233 -46.91 9.25 -0.93
#